data_AF-A0A960SDT8-F1
#
_entry.id   AF-A0A960SDT8-F1
#
_cell.length_a   1.000
_cell.length_b   1.000
_cell.length_c   1.000
_cell.angle_alpha   90.00
_cell.angle_beta   90.00
_cell.angle_gamma   90.00
#
_symmetry.space_group_name_H-M   'P 1'
#
loop_
_entity.id
_entity.type
_entity.pdbx_description
1 polymer ?
#
loop_
_entity_poly.entity_id
_entity_poly.type
_entity_poly.pdbx_seq_one_letter_code
_entity_poly.pdbx_strand_id
1 'polypeptide(L)'
;PEYWAEEQDEQRYRRSLYLFRKRAMPDPTLSSFDAPNGDFSCVRRIRSNTPLSALTSLNEPVFVEASQALALRILNEARPGEDDRVNYGYLLTTGRPANQMEIQEVLNLIDSQKQRLAEGWLDIREIGFKDPDHLPELPKGVTPRDVAGWTIASRVLLNLDETITKN
;
A
#
# COMPACT_ATOMS: atom_id res chain seq x y z
N PRO A 1 20.74 6.08 22.10
CA PRO A 1 19.83 7.11 21.55
C PRO A 1 18.44 6.51 21.34
N GLU A 2 17.44 6.98 22.08
CA GLU A 2 16.07 6.51 21.90
C GLU A 2 15.49 7.06 20.58
N TYR A 3 14.78 6.19 19.85
CA TYR A 3 13.91 6.57 18.74
C TYR A 3 12.85 7.57 19.24
N TRP A 4 12.34 8.43 18.36
CA TRP A 4 11.23 9.32 18.73
C TRP A 4 9.96 8.48 18.98
N ALA A 5 9.10 8.96 19.89
CA ALA A 5 7.83 8.29 20.15
C ALA A 5 6.96 8.32 18.89
N GLU A 6 6.31 7.19 18.62
CA GLU A 6 5.38 7.08 17.52
C GLU A 6 4.06 7.78 17.86
N GLU A 7 3.60 8.63 16.93
CA GLU A 7 2.29 9.28 17.02
C GLU A 7 1.19 8.20 16.97
N GLN A 8 0.23 8.27 17.88
CA GLN A 8 -0.88 7.30 17.94
C GLN A 8 -2.16 7.82 17.25
N ASP A 9 -2.14 9.06 16.79
CA ASP A 9 -3.26 9.73 16.13
C ASP A 9 -3.05 9.80 14.60
N GLU A 10 -3.85 10.63 13.93
CA GLU A 10 -3.76 10.83 12.48
C GLU A 10 -2.42 11.41 12.02
N GLN A 11 -1.63 12.01 12.92
CA GLN A 11 -0.31 12.56 12.58
C GLN A 11 0.68 11.48 12.15
N ARG A 12 0.42 10.21 12.46
CA ARG A 12 1.19 9.07 11.97
C ARG A 12 1.21 8.96 10.45
N TYR A 13 0.16 9.42 9.76
CA TYR A 13 0.01 9.32 8.30
C TYR A 13 0.42 10.59 7.54
N ARG A 14 1.07 11.54 8.21
CA ARG A 14 1.55 12.77 7.57
C ARG A 14 2.57 12.46 6.48
N ARG A 15 2.65 13.33 5.48
CA ARG A 15 3.66 13.23 4.41
C ARG A 15 5.06 13.14 5.02
N SER A 16 5.93 12.31 4.42
CA SER A 16 7.31 12.11 4.88
C SER A 16 8.12 13.41 5.03
N LEU A 17 7.77 14.45 4.28
CA LEU A 17 8.32 15.81 4.38
C LEU A 17 8.17 16.43 5.79
N TYR A 18 7.13 16.04 6.53
CA TYR A 18 6.77 16.57 7.85
C TYR A 18 7.11 15.61 8.99
N LEU A 19 7.83 14.50 8.71
CA LEU A 19 8.31 13.62 9.75
C LEU A 19 9.44 14.32 10.55
N PHE A 20 9.38 14.16 11.86
CA PHE A 20 10.52 14.49 12.70
C PHE A 20 11.69 13.56 12.36
N ARG A 21 12.85 14.14 12.06
CA ARG A 21 14.09 13.39 11.76
C ARG A 21 15.25 13.95 12.57
N LYS A 22 16.00 13.07 13.24
CA LYS A 22 17.27 13.45 13.88
C LYS A 22 18.38 13.39 12.84
N ARG A 23 19.18 14.45 12.71
CA ARG A 23 20.22 14.54 11.67
C ARG A 23 21.22 13.37 11.70
N ALA A 24 21.66 12.96 12.88
CA ALA A 24 22.64 11.90 13.07
C ALA A 24 22.03 10.48 13.13
N MET A 25 20.72 10.34 12.93
CA MET A 25 20.01 9.07 13.03
C MET A 25 19.05 8.96 11.83
N PRO A 26 19.52 8.39 10.71
CA PRO A 26 18.70 8.19 9.52
C PRO A 26 17.45 7.36 9.84
N ASP A 27 16.33 7.74 9.23
CA ASP A 27 15.10 6.96 9.33
C ASP A 27 15.22 5.68 8.47
N PRO A 28 14.96 4.48 9.03
CA PRO A 28 15.17 3.22 8.31
C PRO A 28 14.38 3.13 7.00
N THR A 29 13.10 3.51 7.01
CA THR A 29 12.24 3.43 5.84
C THR A 29 12.73 4.41 4.76
N LEU A 30 12.98 5.67 5.13
CA LEU A 30 13.49 6.67 4.18
C LEU A 30 14.88 6.29 3.64
N SER A 31 15.73 5.67 4.44
CA SER A 31 17.03 5.15 4.01
C SER A 31 16.88 4.04 2.96
N SER A 32 15.91 3.14 3.10
CA SER A 32 15.59 2.14 2.06
C SER A 32 15.12 2.76 0.74
N PHE A 33 14.65 4.03 0.76
CA PHE A 33 14.29 4.82 -0.42
C PHE A 33 15.32 5.91 -0.75
N ASP A 34 16.60 5.64 -0.46
CA ASP A 34 17.74 6.47 -0.85
C ASP A 34 17.66 7.92 -0.36
N ALA A 35 17.06 8.14 0.81
CA ALA A 35 17.07 9.47 1.44
C ALA A 35 18.51 9.94 1.70
N PRO A 36 18.86 11.17 1.29
CA PRO A 36 20.22 11.66 1.42
C PRO A 36 20.59 11.85 2.90
N ASN A 37 21.85 11.56 3.20
CA ASN A 37 22.42 11.83 4.52
C ASN A 37 22.35 13.34 4.83
N GLY A 38 21.91 13.71 6.03
CA GLY A 38 21.83 15.10 6.48
C GLY A 38 23.18 15.78 6.71
N ASP A 39 24.28 15.02 6.69
CA ASP A 39 25.65 15.54 6.89
C ASP A 39 26.35 15.98 5.61
N PHE A 40 25.82 15.63 4.44
CA PHE A 40 26.45 15.92 3.15
C PHE A 40 25.49 16.62 2.20
N SER A 41 26.03 17.44 1.29
CA SER A 41 25.24 18.01 0.21
C SER A 41 24.87 16.93 -0.81
N CYS A 42 23.60 16.89 -1.21
CA CYS A 42 23.11 16.00 -2.26
C CYS A 42 22.61 16.84 -3.44
N VAL A 43 23.45 16.99 -4.47
CA VAL A 43 23.12 17.80 -5.66
C VAL A 43 22.10 17.09 -6.56
N ARG A 44 22.12 15.76 -6.58
CA ARG A 44 21.22 14.92 -7.38
C ARG A 44 20.96 13.60 -6.68
N ARG A 45 19.70 13.16 -6.68
CA ARG A 45 19.34 11.79 -6.26
C ARG A 45 19.60 10.79 -7.39
N ILE A 46 20.15 9.64 -7.03
CA ILE A 46 20.33 8.52 -7.95
C ILE A 46 18.95 7.90 -8.20
N ARG A 47 18.67 7.47 -9.44
CA ARG A 47 17.50 6.63 -9.73
C ARG A 47 17.85 5.20 -9.30
N SER A 48 17.03 4.61 -8.45
CA SER A 48 17.30 3.35 -7.77
C SER A 48 16.02 2.53 -7.67
N ASN A 49 16.15 1.23 -7.95
CA ASN A 49 15.07 0.25 -7.93
C ASN A 49 15.52 -1.00 -7.17
N THR A 50 16.06 -0.81 -5.97
CA THR A 50 16.64 -1.93 -5.21
C THR A 50 15.57 -2.92 -4.74
N PRO A 51 15.88 -4.22 -4.67
CA PRO A 51 14.98 -5.20 -4.05
C PRO A 51 14.63 -4.86 -2.59
N LEU A 52 15.51 -4.13 -1.89
CA LEU A 52 15.29 -3.68 -0.53
C LEU A 52 14.16 -2.65 -0.45
N SER A 53 14.06 -1.71 -1.40
CA SER A 53 12.97 -0.74 -1.42
C SER A 53 11.62 -1.42 -1.67
N ALA A 54 11.58 -2.39 -2.59
CA ALA A 54 10.39 -3.21 -2.86
C ALA A 54 9.98 -4.07 -1.65
N LEU A 55 10.95 -4.68 -0.97
CA LEU A 55 10.68 -5.46 0.24
C LEU A 55 10.21 -4.55 1.39
N THR A 56 10.75 -3.34 1.50
CA THR A 56 10.33 -2.34 2.49
C THR A 56 8.87 -1.96 2.26
N SER A 57 8.48 -1.62 1.03
CA SER A 57 7.07 -1.28 0.72
C SER A 57 6.10 -2.46 0.83
N LEU A 58 6.58 -3.71 0.80
CA LEU A 58 5.72 -4.87 1.06
C LEU A 58 5.45 -5.11 2.55
N ASN A 59 6.36 -4.70 3.45
CA ASN A 59 6.36 -5.17 4.83
C ASN A 59 6.26 -4.07 5.89
N GLU A 60 6.68 -2.84 5.58
CA GLU A 60 6.60 -1.76 6.56
C GLU A 60 5.14 -1.43 6.89
N PRO A 61 4.78 -1.22 8.19
CA PRO A 61 3.39 -1.07 8.62
C PRO A 61 2.63 0.03 7.88
N VAL A 62 3.30 1.15 7.56
CA VAL A 62 2.65 2.27 6.85
C VAL A 62 2.15 1.86 5.46
N PHE A 63 2.88 0.98 4.75
CA PHE A 63 2.46 0.51 3.42
C PHE A 63 1.41 -0.60 3.53
N VAL A 64 1.47 -1.44 4.55
CA VAL A 64 0.43 -2.44 4.83
C VAL A 64 -0.90 -1.73 5.13
N GLU A 65 -0.89 -0.76 6.04
CA GLU A 65 -2.07 0.04 6.38
C GLU A 65 -2.57 0.85 5.17
N ALA A 66 -1.67 1.42 4.36
CA ALA A 66 -2.03 2.10 3.11
C ALA A 66 -2.71 1.15 2.11
N SER A 67 -2.28 -0.11 2.03
CA SER A 67 -2.90 -1.10 1.13
C SER A 67 -4.31 -1.50 1.58
N GLN A 68 -4.54 -1.61 2.90
CA GLN A 68 -5.87 -1.85 3.47
C GLN A 68 -6.79 -0.66 3.22
N ALA A 69 -6.29 0.56 3.46
CA ALA A 69 -7.03 1.79 3.18
C ALA A 69 -7.34 1.95 1.69
N LEU A 70 -6.41 1.63 0.80
CA LEU A 70 -6.63 1.65 -0.66
C LEU A 70 -7.71 0.65 -1.07
N ALA A 71 -7.69 -0.57 -0.53
CA ALA A 71 -8.71 -1.58 -0.82
C ALA A 71 -10.12 -1.11 -0.39
N LEU A 72 -10.25 -0.58 0.84
CA LEU A 72 -11.50 -0.02 1.31
C LEU A 72 -11.95 1.15 0.44
N ARG A 73 -11.02 2.04 0.04
CA ARG A 73 -11.32 3.17 -0.83
C ARG A 73 -11.84 2.71 -2.19
N ILE A 74 -11.20 1.72 -2.82
CA ILE A 74 -11.64 1.14 -4.10
C ILE A 74 -13.04 0.56 -3.97
N LEU A 75 -13.30 -0.20 -2.91
CA LEU A 75 -14.59 -0.86 -2.70
C LEU A 75 -15.73 0.13 -2.42
N ASN A 76 -15.44 1.27 -1.78
CA ASN A 76 -16.42 2.30 -1.45
C ASN A 76 -16.67 3.32 -2.58
N GLU A 77 -15.61 3.77 -3.25
CA GLU A 77 -15.67 4.93 -4.16
C GLU A 77 -15.78 4.55 -5.64
N ALA A 78 -15.36 3.33 -6.03
CA ALA A 78 -15.44 2.90 -7.42
C ALA A 78 -16.88 2.60 -7.87
N ARG A 79 -17.12 2.67 -9.19
CA ARG A 79 -18.39 2.21 -9.78
C ARG A 79 -18.58 0.70 -9.54
N PRO A 80 -19.82 0.22 -9.45
CA PRO A 80 -20.08 -1.21 -9.36
C PRO A 80 -19.55 -1.96 -10.59
N GLY A 81 -18.68 -2.94 -10.36
CA GLY A 81 -18.04 -3.73 -11.41
C GLY A 81 -16.59 -4.02 -11.03
N GLU A 82 -16.08 -5.21 -11.32
CA GLU A 82 -14.70 -5.56 -10.95
C GLU A 82 -13.68 -4.83 -11.84
N ASP A 83 -13.92 -4.75 -13.15
CA ASP A 83 -13.10 -3.97 -14.09
C ASP A 83 -13.03 -2.48 -13.69
N ASP A 84 -14.17 -1.89 -13.30
CA ASP A 84 -14.25 -0.50 -12.85
C ASP A 84 -13.44 -0.28 -11.56
N ARG A 85 -13.44 -1.26 -10.64
CA ARG A 85 -12.63 -1.23 -9.43
C ARG A 85 -11.13 -1.33 -9.73
N VAL A 86 -10.72 -2.19 -10.67
CA VAL A 86 -9.31 -2.27 -11.08
C VAL A 86 -8.86 -0.97 -11.73
N ASN A 87 -9.66 -0.43 -12.65
CA ASN A 87 -9.39 0.85 -13.29
C ASN A 87 -9.26 1.99 -12.28
N TYR A 88 -10.16 2.02 -11.28
CA TYR A 88 -10.10 3.03 -10.23
C TYR A 88 -8.85 2.87 -9.35
N GLY A 89 -8.46 1.63 -9.00
CA GLY A 89 -7.22 1.36 -8.29
C GLY A 89 -5.98 1.86 -9.05
N TYR A 90 -5.89 1.58 -10.35
CA TYR A 90 -4.82 2.09 -11.21
C TYR A 90 -4.82 3.61 -11.29
N LEU A 91 -5.97 4.25 -11.46
CA LEU A 91 -6.06 5.72 -11.47
C LEU A 91 -5.56 6.34 -10.16
N LEU A 92 -5.84 5.72 -9.02
CA LEU A 92 -5.37 6.19 -7.72
C LEU A 92 -3.85 6.03 -7.54
N THR A 93 -3.25 4.98 -8.10
CA THR A 93 -1.83 4.65 -7.86
C THR A 93 -0.90 5.18 -8.94
N THR A 94 -1.27 5.07 -10.22
CA THR A 94 -0.43 5.44 -11.38
C THR A 94 -0.92 6.70 -12.10
N GLY A 95 -2.14 7.16 -11.82
CA GLY A 95 -2.72 8.34 -12.49
C GLY A 95 -3.25 8.08 -13.90
N ARG A 96 -3.33 6.82 -14.35
CA ARG A 96 -3.92 6.41 -15.63
C ARG A 96 -4.87 5.23 -15.45
N PRO A 97 -5.80 4.97 -16.38
CA PRO A 97 -6.59 3.74 -16.34
C PRO A 97 -5.73 2.51 -16.64
N ALA A 98 -6.22 1.34 -16.22
CA ALA A 98 -5.62 0.06 -16.56
C ALA A 98 -5.94 -0.29 -18.03
N ASN A 99 -5.04 -1.02 -18.68
CA ASN A 99 -5.34 -1.64 -19.96
C ASN A 99 -6.02 -3.01 -19.77
N GLN A 100 -6.55 -3.60 -20.84
CA GLN A 100 -7.33 -4.85 -20.73
C GLN A 100 -6.52 -6.03 -20.16
N MET A 101 -5.21 -6.11 -20.46
CA MET A 101 -4.36 -7.17 -19.94
C MET A 101 -4.12 -6.98 -18.43
N GLU A 102 -3.84 -5.75 -18.00
CA GLU A 102 -3.68 -5.40 -16.59
C GLU A 102 -4.94 -5.68 -15.77
N ILE A 103 -6.11 -5.36 -16.32
CA ILE A 103 -7.40 -5.69 -15.69
C ILE A 103 -7.49 -7.19 -15.48
N GLN A 104 -7.28 -7.98 -16.52
CA GLN A 104 -7.40 -9.43 -16.43
C GLN A 104 -6.42 -10.05 -15.42
N GLU A 105 -5.16 -9.58 -15.40
CA GLU A 105 -4.16 -10.09 -14.45
C GLU A 105 -4.50 -9.78 -12.99
N VAL A 106 -4.99 -8.56 -12.70
CA VAL A 106 -5.40 -8.20 -11.34
C VAL A 106 -6.63 -9.00 -10.91
N LEU A 107 -7.61 -9.20 -11.79
CA LEU A 107 -8.78 -10.02 -11.47
C LEU A 107 -8.40 -11.48 -11.20
N ASN A 108 -7.54 -12.06 -12.05
CA ASN A 108 -7.00 -13.41 -11.84
C ASN A 108 -6.29 -13.54 -10.49
N LEU A 109 -5.49 -12.54 -10.12
CA LEU A 109 -4.81 -12.48 -8.82
C LEU A 109 -5.83 -12.46 -7.68
N ILE A 110 -6.83 -11.59 -7.74
CA ILE A 110 -7.87 -11.44 -6.71
C ILE A 110 -8.62 -12.76 -6.53
N ASP A 111 -9.04 -13.40 -7.62
CA ASP A 111 -9.76 -14.67 -7.58
C ASP A 111 -8.91 -15.79 -6.96
N SER A 112 -7.66 -15.90 -7.39
CA SER A 112 -6.69 -16.85 -6.81
C SER A 112 -6.51 -16.63 -5.31
N GLN A 113 -6.38 -15.36 -4.87
CA GLN A 113 -6.21 -15.08 -3.43
C GLN A 113 -7.49 -15.33 -2.65
N LYS A 114 -8.66 -14.96 -3.18
CA LYS A 114 -9.96 -15.26 -2.54
C LYS A 114 -10.16 -16.76 -2.34
N GLN A 115 -9.71 -17.59 -3.28
CA GLN A 115 -9.74 -19.05 -3.15
C GLN A 115 -8.81 -19.52 -2.03
N ARG A 116 -7.55 -19.09 -2.00
CA ARG A 116 -6.59 -19.46 -0.94
C ARG A 116 -7.05 -19.02 0.45
N LEU A 117 -7.68 -17.85 0.55
CA LEU A 117 -8.28 -17.36 1.78
C LEU A 117 -9.49 -18.20 2.21
N ALA A 118 -10.30 -18.68 1.27
CA ALA A 118 -11.40 -19.59 1.57
C ALA A 118 -10.92 -20.96 2.07
N GLU A 119 -9.72 -21.38 1.64
CA GLU A 119 -9.04 -22.58 2.13
C GLU A 119 -8.37 -22.39 3.51
N GLY A 120 -8.43 -21.18 4.09
CA GLY A 120 -7.92 -20.90 5.44
C GLY A 120 -6.40 -20.72 5.53
N TRP A 121 -5.72 -20.39 4.41
CA TRP A 121 -4.27 -20.17 4.41
C TRP A 121 -3.83 -19.01 5.33
N LEU A 122 -4.66 -17.97 5.45
CA LEU A 122 -4.38 -16.77 6.21
C LEU A 122 -5.69 -16.23 6.81
N ASP A 123 -5.58 -15.49 7.91
CA ASP A 123 -6.72 -14.82 8.50
C ASP A 123 -7.18 -13.64 7.62
N ILE A 124 -8.45 -13.68 7.21
CA ILE A 124 -9.08 -12.67 6.36
C ILE A 124 -9.08 -11.30 7.05
N ARG A 125 -9.28 -11.27 8.37
CA ARG A 125 -9.41 -10.02 9.14
C ARG A 125 -8.05 -9.36 9.32
N GLU A 126 -7.01 -10.13 9.62
CA GLU A 126 -5.64 -9.61 9.76
C GLU A 126 -5.11 -9.00 8.45
N ILE A 127 -5.45 -9.60 7.30
CA ILE A 127 -5.06 -9.05 6.01
C ILE A 127 -5.86 -7.80 5.69
N GLY A 128 -7.19 -7.87 5.78
CA GLY A 128 -8.07 -6.83 5.27
C GLY A 128 -8.14 -5.57 6.12
N PHE A 129 -7.80 -5.64 7.41
CA PHE A 129 -8.10 -4.57 8.36
C PHE A 129 -6.94 -4.32 9.33
N LYS A 130 -6.75 -3.04 9.66
CA LYS A 130 -5.76 -2.61 10.66
C LYS A 130 -6.12 -3.12 12.06
N ASP A 131 -7.41 -3.09 12.39
CA ASP A 131 -7.97 -3.63 13.62
C ASP A 131 -8.90 -4.82 13.28
N PRO A 132 -8.43 -6.08 13.48
CA PRO A 132 -9.22 -7.28 13.18
C PRO A 132 -10.47 -7.43 14.04
N ASP A 133 -10.52 -6.79 15.21
CA ASP A 133 -11.63 -6.89 16.16
C ASP A 133 -12.71 -5.83 15.89
N HIS A 134 -12.34 -4.70 15.29
CA HIS A 134 -13.24 -3.59 14.97
C HIS A 134 -13.30 -3.31 13.46
N LEU A 135 -14.22 -4.00 12.78
CA LEU A 135 -14.43 -3.86 11.34
C LEU A 135 -15.19 -2.55 11.01
N PRO A 136 -14.76 -1.80 9.97
CA PRO A 136 -15.50 -0.64 9.48
C PRO A 136 -16.79 -1.07 8.76
N GLU A 137 -17.70 -0.12 8.56
CA GLU A 137 -18.89 -0.35 7.74
C GLU A 137 -18.49 -0.65 6.29
N LEU A 138 -19.00 -1.76 5.74
CA LEU A 138 -18.71 -2.20 4.38
C LEU A 138 -19.86 -1.85 3.43
N PRO A 139 -19.59 -1.58 2.14
CA PRO A 139 -20.61 -1.45 1.12
C PRO A 139 -21.52 -2.68 1.04
N LYS A 140 -22.76 -2.48 0.62
CA LYS A 140 -23.73 -3.58 0.42
C LYS A 140 -23.14 -4.64 -0.53
N GLY A 141 -23.15 -5.89 -0.07
CA GLY A 141 -22.66 -7.03 -0.86
C GLY A 141 -21.15 -7.24 -0.84
N VAL A 142 -20.37 -6.40 -0.14
CA VAL A 142 -18.93 -6.60 0.07
C VAL A 142 -18.71 -7.42 1.35
N THR A 143 -17.93 -8.49 1.25
CA THR A 143 -17.55 -9.32 2.40
C THR A 143 -16.15 -8.97 2.91
N PRO A 144 -15.79 -9.31 4.16
CA PRO A 144 -14.41 -9.19 4.64
C PRO A 144 -13.39 -9.93 3.76
N ARG A 145 -13.80 -11.05 3.13
CA ARG A 145 -12.96 -11.78 2.18
C ARG A 145 -12.66 -10.97 0.92
N ASP A 146 -13.64 -10.20 0.44
CA ASP A 146 -13.41 -9.30 -0.69
C ASP A 146 -12.42 -8.20 -0.33
N VAL A 147 -12.54 -7.62 0.87
CA VAL A 147 -11.57 -6.62 1.38
C VAL A 147 -10.17 -7.20 1.43
N ALA A 148 -9.99 -8.41 1.97
CA ALA A 148 -8.68 -9.08 2.02
C ALA A 148 -8.09 -9.34 0.63
N GLY A 149 -8.91 -9.81 -0.33
CA GLY A 149 -8.48 -9.99 -1.72
C GLY A 149 -8.04 -8.68 -2.38
N TRP A 150 -8.84 -7.62 -2.20
CA TRP A 150 -8.50 -6.28 -2.69
C TRP A 150 -7.31 -5.65 -1.97
N THR A 151 -7.06 -6.00 -0.71
CA THR A 151 -5.87 -5.56 0.02
C THR A 151 -4.62 -6.17 -0.58
N ILE A 152 -4.63 -7.47 -0.91
CA ILE A 152 -3.49 -8.10 -1.57
C ILE A 152 -3.25 -7.48 -2.96
N ALA A 153 -4.30 -7.23 -3.74
CA ALA A 153 -4.17 -6.51 -5.01
C ALA A 153 -3.61 -5.09 -4.80
N SER A 154 -4.10 -4.36 -3.79
CA SER A 154 -3.61 -3.03 -3.44
C SER A 154 -2.14 -3.01 -3.04
N ARG A 155 -1.65 -4.04 -2.35
CA ARG A 155 -0.21 -4.21 -2.06
C ARG A 155 0.60 -4.31 -3.35
N VAL A 156 0.12 -5.06 -4.34
CA VAL A 156 0.78 -5.15 -5.66
C VAL A 156 0.77 -3.81 -6.36
N LEU A 157 -0.39 -3.13 -6.44
CA LEU A 157 -0.51 -1.82 -7.10
C LEU A 157 0.42 -0.77 -6.50
N LEU A 158 0.53 -0.71 -5.17
CA LEU A 158 1.44 0.19 -4.46
C LEU A 158 2.93 -0.16 -4.63
N ASN A 159 3.24 -1.39 -5.05
CA ASN A 159 4.60 -1.86 -5.27
C ASN A 159 5.05 -1.75 -6.74
N LEU A 160 4.16 -1.41 -7.67
CA LEU A 160 4.51 -1.26 -9.08
C LEU A 160 5.57 -0.17 -9.27
N ASP A 161 6.51 -0.39 -10.20
CA ASP A 161 7.52 0.62 -10.56
C ASP A 161 6.86 1.93 -11.02
N GLU A 162 5.74 1.85 -11.74
CA GLU A 162 4.97 3.03 -12.19
C GLU A 162 4.33 3.81 -11.03
N THR A 163 4.04 3.15 -9.90
CA THR A 163 3.50 3.81 -8.71
C THR A 163 4.63 4.45 -7.88
N ILE A 164 5.77 3.77 -7.77
CA ILE A 164 6.89 4.21 -6.93
C ILE A 164 7.74 5.27 -7.64
N THR A 165 7.96 5.11 -8.95
CA THR A 165 8.87 5.93 -9.73
C THR A 165 8.12 7.03 -10.48
N LYS A 166 8.57 8.28 -10.34
CA LYS A 166 8.14 9.37 -11.23
C LYS A 166 8.80 9.19 -12.60
N ASN A 167 7.98 9.02 -13.65
CA ASN A 167 8.40 9.13 -15.05
C ASN A 167 9.13 10.46 -15.31
#